data_AF-A0A934DN17-F1
#
_entry.id   AF-A0A934DN17-F1
#
_cell.length_a   1.000
_cell.length_b   1.000
_cell.length_c   1.000
_cell.angle_alpha   90.00
_cell.angle_beta   90.00
_cell.angle_gamma   90.00
#
_symmetry.space_group_name_H-M   'P 1'
#
loop_
_entity.id
_entity.type
_entity.pdbx_description
1 polymer ?
#
loop_
_entity_poly.entity_id
_entity_poly.type
_entity_poly.pdbx_seq_one_letter_code
_entity_poly.pdbx_strand_id
1 'polypeptide(L)'
;MDKACQRGGAVLALFVLLGLALAGQALALGQPVAPSAEEREALDSLKGVTQGEIVFSSRRDGKWRLFRVYSDGSHLVRLSSGIANHTRPVFVLGGSRLVYQSDEEGPVQIWMAEPDLSSPRRLSPPGRQEWFQGLSANGKVMLVARSRHKNEYFLRRLGSGLEVPVVFEDRRLGEGHLEATLSPDGRRLAYFYKDDAPGGPERGIYVVDLEPDGRTANTRYISDGCFVSWRADSQAFLASRFLTFRGGPGTEIWLCDLQGPREKLTRNLDWNYQAVFSPDEQWMAWAASPLYSHDMGTGKYDIHVKRLSDRSPVRLTFHTAPDMEPTWRAQRSRLPAARPDFVYEAEDFTHEPASVSEEGGASGGRVSLARQDAPKAGAVVYGQYDVLPAGYYVARFRLKLARPLGPGRVAELDVSVENGQRILAKREVLAEEFVSGKFRDFDLAFSSEQLLTALECRVSFFPGVADLLVDVITVKPAAPPPWYQPFVDIFSFLGN
;
A
#
# COMPACT_ATOMS: atom_id res chain seq x y z
N MET A 1 47.06 -51.40 43.34
CA MET A 1 47.59 -50.32 42.48
C MET A 1 46.56 -49.21 42.52
N ASP A 2 46.48 -48.47 43.62
CA ASP A 2 47.27 -47.26 43.96
C ASP A 2 46.61 -46.00 43.38
N LYS A 3 46.03 -45.15 44.24
CA LYS A 3 46.60 -43.89 44.78
C LYS A 3 46.69 -42.81 43.68
N ALA A 4 46.39 -41.52 43.84
CA ALA A 4 46.31 -40.59 44.96
C ALA A 4 45.59 -39.32 44.41
N CYS A 5 44.72 -38.65 45.17
CA CYS A 5 45.04 -37.48 46.01
C CYS A 5 45.44 -36.18 45.24
N GLN A 6 44.50 -35.23 45.28
CA GLN A 6 44.67 -33.84 45.71
C GLN A 6 45.40 -32.77 44.87
N ARG A 7 44.64 -31.66 44.76
CA ARG A 7 44.98 -30.23 44.94
C ARG A 7 45.17 -29.36 43.67
N GLY A 8 44.31 -28.35 43.59
CA GLY A 8 44.73 -27.00 43.20
C GLY A 8 43.61 -26.11 42.66
N GLY A 9 43.21 -25.09 43.45
CA GLY A 9 42.79 -23.78 42.91
C GLY A 9 41.30 -23.48 42.83
N ALA A 10 40.81 -22.69 43.78
CA ALA A 10 39.51 -22.01 43.75
C ALA A 10 39.47 -20.86 42.72
N VAL A 11 38.29 -20.47 42.24
CA VAL A 11 37.74 -19.09 42.19
C VAL A 11 36.26 -19.15 41.78
N LEU A 12 35.40 -18.42 42.52
CA LEU A 12 33.99 -18.15 42.23
C LEU A 12 33.76 -17.62 40.81
N ALA A 13 32.73 -18.11 40.12
CA ALA A 13 32.06 -17.36 39.07
C ALA A 13 30.54 -17.45 39.25
N LEU A 14 30.01 -16.44 39.92
CA LEU A 14 28.60 -16.08 39.98
C LEU A 14 28.16 -15.67 38.56
N PHE A 15 27.52 -16.55 37.80
CA PHE A 15 26.86 -16.15 36.56
C PHE A 15 25.45 -15.64 36.87
N VAL A 16 25.33 -14.32 36.89
CA VAL A 16 24.07 -13.58 36.84
C VAL A 16 23.36 -13.97 35.53
N LEU A 17 22.27 -14.71 35.66
CA LEU A 17 21.26 -14.84 34.59
C LEU A 17 20.54 -13.49 34.46
N LEU A 18 21.10 -12.59 33.67
CA LEU A 18 20.39 -11.37 33.26
C LEU A 18 19.38 -11.77 32.19
N GLY A 19 18.12 -11.87 32.58
CA GLY A 19 17.01 -12.06 31.66
C GLY A 19 16.85 -10.86 30.73
N LEU A 20 16.79 -11.15 29.43
CA LEU A 20 16.13 -10.30 28.45
C LEU A 20 15.07 -11.16 27.77
N ALA A 21 13.95 -11.33 28.46
CA ALA A 21 12.70 -11.63 27.78
C ALA A 21 12.29 -10.35 27.03
N LEU A 22 12.83 -10.17 25.82
CA LEU A 22 12.19 -9.34 24.81
C LEU A 22 10.91 -10.06 24.41
N ALA A 23 9.85 -9.89 25.20
CA ALA A 23 8.51 -10.20 24.78
C ALA A 23 8.20 -9.27 23.59
N GLY A 24 8.43 -9.78 22.38
CA GLY A 24 8.05 -9.11 21.15
C GLY A 24 6.54 -8.90 21.17
N GLN A 25 6.10 -7.68 21.44
CA GLN A 25 4.73 -7.31 21.15
C GLN A 25 4.59 -7.36 19.63
N ALA A 26 3.73 -8.25 19.13
CA ALA A 26 3.30 -8.18 17.75
C ALA A 26 2.72 -6.77 17.52
N LEU A 27 3.34 -6.00 16.63
CA LEU A 27 2.83 -4.69 16.26
C LEU A 27 1.43 -4.88 15.66
N ALA A 28 0.48 -4.02 16.03
CA ALA A 28 -0.86 -4.04 15.48
C ALA A 28 -0.84 -3.84 13.94
N LEU A 29 -1.91 -4.26 13.25
CA LEU A 29 -2.04 -4.12 11.80
C LEU A 29 -1.92 -2.64 11.38
N GLY A 30 -1.18 -2.38 10.31
CA GLY A 30 -1.02 -1.03 9.74
C GLY A 30 -0.19 -0.05 10.57
N GLN A 31 0.43 -0.52 11.64
CA GLN A 31 1.34 0.29 12.47
C GLN A 31 2.51 0.80 11.63
N PRO A 32 2.92 2.07 11.82
CA PRO A 32 4.11 2.64 11.22
C PRO A 32 5.34 1.81 11.56
N VAL A 33 6.28 1.70 10.62
CA VAL A 33 7.62 1.17 10.91
C VAL A 33 8.64 2.20 10.45
N ALA A 34 9.53 2.65 11.31
CA ALA A 34 10.53 3.59 10.87
C ALA A 34 11.56 2.96 9.91
N PRO A 35 11.97 3.68 8.84
CA PRO A 35 13.10 3.24 8.04
C PRO A 35 14.37 3.21 8.89
N SER A 36 15.29 2.31 8.58
CA SER A 36 16.66 2.34 9.06
C SER A 36 17.43 3.55 8.48
N ALA A 37 18.64 3.81 8.97
CA ALA A 37 19.49 4.85 8.40
C ALA A 37 19.84 4.57 6.93
N GLU A 38 20.12 3.30 6.61
CA GLU A 38 20.40 2.83 5.24
C GLU A 38 19.16 2.98 4.34
N GLU A 39 17.96 2.65 4.85
CA GLU A 39 16.71 2.80 4.10
C GLU A 39 16.41 4.29 3.83
N ARG A 40 16.72 5.20 4.78
CA ARG A 40 16.60 6.66 4.56
C ARG A 40 17.56 7.16 3.49
N GLU A 41 18.83 6.76 3.54
CA GLU A 41 19.82 7.12 2.53
C GLU A 41 19.44 6.59 1.15
N ALA A 42 18.93 5.36 1.07
CA ALA A 42 18.42 4.77 -0.16
C ALA A 42 17.22 5.55 -0.72
N LEU A 43 16.28 5.98 0.11
CA LEU A 43 15.17 6.84 -0.31
C LEU A 43 15.68 8.20 -0.84
N ASP A 44 16.62 8.83 -0.14
CA ASP A 44 17.19 10.10 -0.57
C ASP A 44 17.88 10.00 -1.93
N SER A 45 18.48 8.85 -2.26
CA SER A 45 19.10 8.59 -3.56
C SER A 45 18.12 8.60 -4.75
N LEU A 46 16.80 8.45 -4.50
CA LEU A 46 15.79 8.47 -5.56
C LEU A 46 15.41 9.90 -5.99
N LYS A 47 15.64 10.90 -5.13
CA LYS A 47 15.21 12.28 -5.35
C LYS A 47 15.86 12.86 -6.60
N GLY A 48 15.04 13.30 -7.55
CA GLY A 48 15.49 13.86 -8.83
C GLY A 48 16.03 12.83 -9.84
N VAL A 49 16.10 11.54 -9.47
CA VAL A 49 16.60 10.45 -10.32
C VAL A 49 15.44 9.69 -10.99
N THR A 50 14.33 9.55 -10.28
CA THR A 50 13.10 8.94 -10.79
C THR A 50 11.96 9.97 -10.77
N GLN A 51 11.03 9.83 -11.70
CA GLN A 51 9.85 10.68 -11.81
C GLN A 51 8.64 9.82 -12.13
N GLY A 52 7.55 10.04 -11.40
CA GLY A 52 6.34 9.26 -11.57
C GLY A 52 5.54 9.16 -10.30
N GLU A 53 4.37 8.60 -10.45
CA GLU A 53 3.52 8.22 -9.33
C GLU A 53 3.15 6.75 -9.44
N ILE A 54 3.15 6.11 -8.28
CA ILE A 54 2.83 4.71 -8.08
C ILE A 54 1.56 4.68 -7.26
N VAL A 55 0.55 3.95 -7.75
CA VAL A 55 -0.67 3.66 -6.99
C VAL A 55 -0.66 2.19 -6.63
N PHE A 56 -1.04 1.86 -5.40
CA PHE A 56 -1.00 0.49 -4.87
C PHE A 56 -2.16 0.24 -3.90
N SER A 57 -2.46 -1.04 -3.68
CA SER A 57 -3.45 -1.50 -2.70
C SER A 57 -2.78 -1.65 -1.33
N SER A 58 -3.35 -1.09 -0.27
CA SER A 58 -2.81 -1.16 1.10
C SER A 58 -3.88 -1.60 2.08
N ARG A 59 -3.52 -2.42 3.07
CA ARG A 59 -4.45 -2.92 4.11
C ARG A 59 -4.22 -2.34 5.51
N ARG A 60 -3.67 -1.12 5.59
CA ARG A 60 -3.30 -0.46 6.87
C ARG A 60 -4.46 -0.33 7.86
N ASP A 61 -5.69 -0.13 7.38
CA ASP A 61 -6.88 0.05 8.22
C ASP A 61 -7.76 -1.22 8.30
N GLY A 62 -7.22 -2.38 7.90
CA GLY A 62 -7.97 -3.65 7.83
C GLY A 62 -8.80 -3.85 6.56
N LYS A 63 -9.03 -2.78 5.78
CA LYS A 63 -9.66 -2.80 4.45
C LYS A 63 -8.62 -2.52 3.38
N TRP A 64 -8.83 -3.04 2.17
CA TRP A 64 -7.98 -2.67 1.06
C TRP A 64 -8.33 -1.27 0.57
N ARG A 65 -7.33 -0.40 0.52
CA ARG A 65 -7.44 0.98 0.05
C ARG A 65 -6.41 1.25 -1.02
N LEU A 66 -6.71 2.19 -1.90
CA LEU A 66 -5.75 2.70 -2.85
C LEU A 66 -4.95 3.84 -2.20
N PHE A 67 -3.63 3.75 -2.30
CA PHE A 67 -2.68 4.77 -1.91
C PHE A 67 -1.85 5.18 -3.13
N ARG A 68 -1.36 6.42 -3.12
CA ARG A 68 -0.42 6.94 -4.11
C ARG A 68 0.86 7.34 -3.42
N VAL A 69 2.00 7.06 -4.02
CA VAL A 69 3.31 7.61 -3.64
C VAL A 69 4.03 8.07 -4.90
N TYR A 70 4.89 9.07 -4.82
CA TYR A 70 5.81 9.37 -5.91
C TYR A 70 6.94 8.35 -5.94
N SER A 71 7.53 8.14 -7.11
CA SER A 71 8.57 7.13 -7.26
C SER A 71 9.85 7.46 -6.48
N ASP A 72 10.00 8.68 -6.00
CA ASP A 72 11.07 9.11 -5.08
C ASP A 72 10.73 8.90 -3.58
N GLY A 73 9.61 8.26 -3.27
CA GLY A 73 9.13 8.01 -1.92
C GLY A 73 8.40 9.19 -1.26
N SER A 74 8.31 10.34 -1.95
CA SER A 74 7.54 11.49 -1.48
C SER A 74 6.04 11.38 -1.84
N HIS A 75 5.22 12.31 -1.36
CA HIS A 75 3.78 12.41 -1.63
C HIS A 75 2.98 11.12 -1.47
N LEU A 76 3.32 10.30 -0.45
CA LEU A 76 2.49 9.20 0.00
C LEU A 76 1.16 9.77 0.53
N VAL A 77 0.03 9.36 -0.05
CA VAL A 77 -1.32 9.78 0.36
C VAL A 77 -2.30 8.63 0.16
N ARG A 78 -3.38 8.58 0.95
CA ARG A 78 -4.52 7.69 0.71
C ARG A 78 -5.43 8.31 -0.35
N LEU A 79 -5.89 7.52 -1.32
CA LEU A 79 -6.81 7.96 -2.37
C LEU A 79 -8.27 7.56 -2.12
N SER A 80 -8.51 6.43 -1.45
CA SER A 80 -9.86 5.86 -1.28
C SER A 80 -10.23 5.64 0.19
N SER A 81 -11.49 5.82 0.57
CA SER A 81 -12.03 5.61 1.93
C SER A 81 -13.38 4.88 1.91
N GLY A 82 -14.07 4.75 3.06
CA GLY A 82 -15.42 4.16 3.15
C GLY A 82 -15.45 2.71 3.65
N ILE A 83 -16.52 1.95 3.41
CA ILE A 83 -16.65 0.56 3.92
C ILE A 83 -16.14 -0.52 2.95
N ALA A 84 -16.00 -0.14 1.68
CA ALA A 84 -15.62 -1.01 0.57
C ALA A 84 -14.11 -1.25 0.53
N ASN A 85 -13.72 -2.38 -0.05
CA ASN A 85 -12.36 -2.65 -0.50
C ASN A 85 -12.14 -2.05 -1.88
N HIS A 86 -10.99 -1.42 -2.06
CA HIS A 86 -10.50 -0.93 -3.34
C HIS A 86 -9.15 -1.58 -3.64
N THR A 87 -9.07 -2.32 -4.76
CA THR A 87 -7.90 -3.16 -5.10
C THR A 87 -7.55 -3.08 -6.58
N ARG A 88 -6.44 -3.73 -6.95
CA ARG A 88 -5.92 -3.90 -8.32
C ARG A 88 -5.92 -2.61 -9.13
N PRO A 89 -5.27 -1.54 -8.65
CA PRO A 89 -5.13 -0.32 -9.43
C PRO A 89 -4.29 -0.60 -10.68
N VAL A 90 -4.74 -0.13 -11.84
CA VAL A 90 -4.00 -0.20 -13.10
C VAL A 90 -4.15 1.10 -13.86
N PHE A 91 -3.03 1.79 -14.09
CA PHE A 91 -3.01 2.91 -15.02
C PHE A 91 -3.23 2.43 -16.45
N VAL A 92 -4.14 3.09 -17.15
CA VAL A 92 -4.49 2.77 -18.54
C VAL A 92 -4.45 4.02 -19.40
N LEU A 93 -4.46 3.84 -20.73
CA LEU A 93 -4.49 4.92 -21.72
C LEU A 93 -3.33 5.91 -21.52
N GLY A 94 -2.11 5.39 -21.42
CA GLY A 94 -0.90 6.19 -21.18
C GLY A 94 -0.87 6.86 -19.81
N GLY A 95 -1.57 6.31 -18.81
CA GLY A 95 -1.65 6.88 -17.47
C GLY A 95 -2.65 8.03 -17.31
N SER A 96 -3.53 8.24 -18.29
CA SER A 96 -4.59 9.26 -18.20
C SER A 96 -5.79 8.82 -17.36
N ARG A 97 -5.94 7.52 -17.10
CA ARG A 97 -7.03 6.96 -16.29
C ARG A 97 -6.49 5.90 -15.36
N LEU A 98 -7.19 5.73 -14.24
CA LEU A 98 -6.96 4.63 -13.30
C LEU A 98 -8.16 3.69 -13.34
N VAL A 99 -7.91 2.41 -13.61
CA VAL A 99 -8.89 1.34 -13.40
C VAL A 99 -8.61 0.71 -12.04
N TYR A 100 -9.65 0.40 -11.29
CA TYR A 100 -9.55 -0.30 -10.02
C TYR A 100 -10.76 -1.20 -9.82
N GLN A 101 -10.72 -2.01 -8.77
CA GLN A 101 -11.80 -2.90 -8.38
C GLN A 101 -12.40 -2.44 -7.07
N SER A 102 -13.73 -2.48 -6.95
CA SER A 102 -14.46 -2.03 -5.76
C SER A 102 -15.62 -2.97 -5.47
N ASP A 103 -15.86 -3.28 -4.20
CA ASP A 103 -17.04 -4.01 -3.71
C ASP A 103 -18.12 -3.07 -3.12
N GLU A 104 -18.05 -1.76 -3.42
CA GLU A 104 -18.96 -0.76 -2.85
C GLU A 104 -20.45 -0.95 -3.18
N GLU A 105 -20.76 -1.57 -4.32
CA GLU A 105 -22.13 -1.89 -4.76
C GLU A 105 -22.46 -3.39 -4.66
N GLY A 106 -21.77 -4.12 -3.77
CA GLY A 106 -22.04 -5.54 -3.50
C GLY A 106 -20.89 -6.45 -3.94
N PRO A 107 -21.00 -7.19 -5.07
CA PRO A 107 -19.88 -7.97 -5.58
C PRO A 107 -18.75 -7.08 -6.09
N VAL A 108 -17.54 -7.65 -6.23
CA VAL A 108 -16.40 -6.95 -6.84
C VAL A 108 -16.74 -6.52 -8.27
N GLN A 109 -16.61 -5.24 -8.56
CA GLN A 109 -16.88 -4.62 -9.85
C GLN A 109 -15.69 -3.82 -10.35
N ILE A 110 -15.62 -3.58 -11.65
CA ILE A 110 -14.57 -2.79 -12.30
C ILE A 110 -15.01 -1.33 -12.35
N TRP A 111 -14.15 -0.45 -11.87
CA TRP A 111 -14.33 0.99 -11.86
C TRP A 111 -13.21 1.69 -12.60
N MET A 112 -13.50 2.86 -13.14
CA MET A 112 -12.53 3.74 -13.79
C MET A 112 -12.74 5.14 -13.27
N ALA A 113 -11.65 5.83 -12.95
CA ALA A 113 -11.67 7.20 -12.46
C ALA A 113 -10.53 8.01 -13.08
N GLU A 114 -10.51 9.30 -12.75
CA GLU A 114 -9.27 10.05 -12.82
C GLU A 114 -8.24 9.45 -11.83
N PRO A 115 -6.94 9.68 -12.05
CA PRO A 115 -5.85 9.15 -11.21
C PRO A 115 -5.90 9.48 -9.72
N ASP A 116 -6.58 10.57 -9.37
CA ASP A 116 -6.84 10.99 -7.99
C ASP A 116 -8.14 10.39 -7.43
N LEU A 117 -8.71 9.40 -8.14
CA LEU A 117 -10.01 8.78 -7.92
C LEU A 117 -11.21 9.72 -8.04
N SER A 118 -11.03 10.94 -8.55
CA SER A 118 -12.17 11.80 -8.86
C SER A 118 -12.94 11.28 -10.09
N SER A 119 -14.22 11.65 -10.16
CA SER A 119 -15.12 11.24 -11.24
C SER A 119 -15.18 9.72 -11.49
N PRO A 120 -15.39 8.89 -10.44
CA PRO A 120 -15.46 7.45 -10.61
C PRO A 120 -16.67 7.07 -11.46
N ARG A 121 -16.48 6.12 -12.37
CA ARG A 121 -17.54 5.48 -13.15
C ARG A 121 -17.35 3.97 -13.14
N ARG A 122 -18.43 3.26 -12.89
CA ARG A 122 -18.44 1.80 -13.01
C ARG A 122 -18.40 1.38 -14.48
N LEU A 123 -17.56 0.40 -14.80
CA LEU A 123 -17.48 -0.24 -16.12
C LEU A 123 -18.22 -1.58 -16.18
N SER A 124 -18.47 -2.21 -15.03
CA SER A 124 -19.24 -3.45 -14.92
C SER A 124 -20.75 -3.19 -14.97
N PRO A 125 -21.55 -4.13 -15.51
CA PRO A 125 -22.99 -4.12 -15.31
C PRO A 125 -23.34 -4.18 -13.82
N PRO A 126 -24.42 -3.51 -13.36
CA PRO A 126 -24.84 -3.53 -11.96
C PRO A 126 -25.05 -4.95 -11.41
N GLY A 127 -24.62 -5.20 -10.17
CA GLY A 127 -24.76 -6.49 -9.48
C GLY A 127 -23.95 -7.66 -10.06
N ARG A 128 -23.11 -7.44 -11.07
CA ARG A 128 -22.31 -8.49 -11.71
C ARG A 128 -20.86 -8.45 -11.24
N GLN A 129 -20.39 -9.56 -10.68
CA GLN A 129 -19.00 -9.73 -10.27
C GLN A 129 -18.06 -9.80 -11.49
N GLU A 130 -17.05 -8.93 -11.52
CA GLU A 130 -16.09 -8.85 -12.62
C GLU A 130 -14.72 -8.36 -12.15
N TRP A 131 -13.67 -9.00 -12.66
CA TRP A 131 -12.27 -8.62 -12.46
C TRP A 131 -11.66 -8.08 -13.75
N PHE A 132 -10.91 -7.00 -13.62
CA PHE A 132 -10.11 -6.42 -14.69
C PHE A 132 -8.87 -7.27 -14.97
N GLN A 133 -8.66 -7.61 -16.25
CA GLN A 133 -7.56 -8.47 -16.73
C GLN A 133 -6.76 -7.81 -17.87
N GLY A 134 -6.81 -6.49 -17.99
CA GLY A 134 -6.03 -5.73 -18.96
C GLY A 134 -6.85 -5.02 -20.03
N LEU A 135 -6.22 -4.02 -20.64
CA LEU A 135 -6.78 -3.17 -21.68
C LEU A 135 -5.76 -3.03 -22.81
N SER A 136 -6.20 -3.16 -24.06
CA SER A 136 -5.37 -2.82 -25.21
C SER A 136 -4.91 -1.35 -25.14
N ALA A 137 -3.68 -1.03 -25.53
CA ALA A 137 -3.08 0.30 -25.47
C ALA A 137 -3.91 1.37 -26.19
N ASN A 138 -4.63 1.00 -27.26
CA ASN A 138 -5.53 1.90 -27.99
C ASN A 138 -6.88 2.15 -27.28
N GLY A 139 -7.12 1.52 -26.13
CA GLY A 139 -8.32 1.68 -25.31
C GLY A 139 -9.59 1.03 -25.84
N LYS A 140 -9.53 0.20 -26.88
CA LYS A 140 -10.75 -0.31 -27.55
C LYS A 140 -11.26 -1.61 -26.94
N VAL A 141 -10.38 -2.48 -26.46
CA VAL A 141 -10.72 -3.83 -25.98
C VAL A 141 -10.19 -4.04 -24.58
N MET A 142 -11.06 -4.48 -23.69
CA MET A 142 -10.77 -4.86 -22.31
C MET A 142 -11.00 -6.36 -22.12
N LEU A 143 -10.11 -7.04 -21.40
CA LEU A 143 -10.34 -8.40 -20.94
C LEU A 143 -10.96 -8.36 -19.54
N VAL A 144 -12.06 -9.07 -19.37
CA VAL A 144 -12.82 -9.18 -18.12
C VAL A 144 -12.94 -10.65 -17.74
N ALA A 145 -12.79 -10.96 -16.46
CA ALA A 145 -13.08 -12.28 -15.90
C ALA A 145 -14.26 -12.20 -14.92
N ARG A 146 -15.13 -13.21 -14.90
CA ARG A 146 -16.25 -13.37 -13.95
C ARG A 146 -16.03 -14.45 -12.91
N SER A 147 -15.02 -15.29 -13.14
CA SER A 147 -14.45 -16.22 -12.16
C SER A 147 -13.02 -16.55 -12.58
N ARG A 148 -12.35 -17.40 -11.81
CA ARG A 148 -11.04 -17.95 -12.18
C ARG A 148 -11.13 -19.16 -13.12
N HIS A 149 -12.34 -19.56 -13.50
CA HIS A 149 -12.55 -20.65 -14.44
C HIS A 149 -12.32 -20.18 -15.88
N LYS A 150 -11.75 -21.04 -16.73
CA LYS A 150 -11.37 -20.71 -18.12
C LYS A 150 -12.53 -20.19 -18.98
N ASN A 151 -13.76 -20.65 -18.71
CA ASN A 151 -14.95 -20.30 -19.49
C ASN A 151 -15.56 -18.94 -19.10
N GLU A 152 -15.00 -18.25 -18.11
CA GLU A 152 -15.55 -17.02 -17.54
C GLU A 152 -14.76 -15.76 -17.93
N TYR A 153 -14.10 -15.81 -19.09
CA TYR A 153 -13.33 -14.70 -19.66
C TYR A 153 -14.01 -14.10 -20.89
N PHE A 154 -14.02 -12.77 -21.00
CA PHE A 154 -14.72 -12.04 -22.06
C PHE A 154 -13.90 -10.85 -22.55
N LEU A 155 -13.87 -10.65 -23.86
CA LEU A 155 -13.41 -9.41 -24.49
C LEU A 155 -14.57 -8.43 -24.58
N ARG A 156 -14.46 -7.29 -23.89
CA ARG A 156 -15.43 -6.19 -23.95
C ARG A 156 -14.90 -5.06 -24.82
N ARG A 157 -15.68 -4.65 -25.83
CA ARG A 157 -15.42 -3.44 -26.63
C ARG A 157 -15.98 -2.22 -25.91
N LEU A 158 -15.12 -1.30 -25.47
CA LEU A 158 -15.55 -0.17 -24.63
C LEU A 158 -16.47 0.83 -25.35
N GLY A 159 -16.36 0.95 -26.68
CA GLY A 159 -17.19 1.88 -27.45
C GLY A 159 -18.63 1.41 -27.70
N SER A 160 -18.86 0.09 -27.77
CA SER A 160 -20.18 -0.48 -28.07
C SER A 160 -20.78 -1.29 -26.91
N GLY A 161 -19.97 -1.65 -25.92
CA GLY A 161 -20.35 -2.60 -24.87
C GLY A 161 -20.44 -4.06 -25.33
N LEU A 162 -20.15 -4.36 -26.60
CA LEU A 162 -20.19 -5.73 -27.13
C LEU A 162 -19.19 -6.61 -26.37
N GLU A 163 -19.66 -7.79 -25.96
CA GLU A 163 -18.84 -8.81 -25.32
C GLU A 163 -18.72 -10.05 -26.21
N VAL A 164 -17.51 -10.60 -26.25
CA VAL A 164 -17.19 -11.86 -26.93
C VAL A 164 -16.51 -12.79 -25.93
N PRO A 165 -17.00 -14.02 -25.72
CA PRO A 165 -16.35 -14.97 -24.82
C PRO A 165 -14.97 -15.35 -25.34
N VAL A 166 -14.00 -15.47 -24.44
CA VAL A 166 -12.68 -16.01 -24.76
C VAL A 166 -12.74 -17.54 -24.69
N VAL A 167 -12.38 -18.19 -25.79
CA VAL A 167 -12.33 -19.65 -25.89
C VAL A 167 -10.88 -20.10 -25.87
N PHE A 168 -10.45 -20.61 -24.71
CA PHE A 168 -9.14 -21.22 -24.57
C PHE A 168 -9.13 -22.62 -25.23
N GLU A 169 -8.50 -22.72 -26.40
CA GLU A 169 -8.42 -23.98 -27.19
C GLU A 169 -7.46 -25.02 -26.59
N ASP A 170 -6.68 -24.65 -25.58
CA ASP A 170 -5.77 -25.57 -24.91
C ASP A 170 -6.55 -26.66 -24.15
N ARG A 171 -6.62 -27.84 -24.78
CA ARG A 171 -7.31 -29.03 -24.25
C ARG A 171 -6.73 -29.55 -22.93
N ARG A 172 -5.55 -29.10 -22.52
CA ARG A 172 -4.95 -29.45 -21.23
C ARG A 172 -5.59 -28.70 -20.06
N LEU A 173 -6.28 -27.59 -20.33
CA LEU A 173 -7.00 -26.84 -19.30
C LEU A 173 -8.23 -27.63 -18.89
N GLY A 174 -8.28 -28.05 -17.63
CA GLY A 174 -9.42 -28.70 -17.01
C GLY A 174 -10.21 -27.72 -16.14
N GLU A 175 -10.76 -28.24 -15.05
CA GLU A 175 -11.25 -27.46 -13.92
C GLU A 175 -10.04 -26.99 -13.11
N GLY A 176 -9.88 -25.68 -12.97
CA GLY A 176 -8.72 -25.14 -12.27
C GLY A 176 -8.77 -23.62 -12.16
N HIS A 177 -7.72 -23.09 -11.55
CA HIS A 177 -7.52 -21.67 -11.37
C HIS A 177 -6.72 -21.09 -12.54
N LEU A 178 -7.36 -20.20 -13.31
CA LEU A 178 -6.75 -19.46 -14.40
C LEU A 178 -6.75 -17.96 -14.09
N GLU A 179 -5.60 -17.30 -14.30
CA GLU A 179 -5.47 -15.84 -14.29
C GLU A 179 -4.79 -15.38 -15.58
N ALA A 180 -5.53 -14.74 -16.48
CA ALA A 180 -5.04 -14.23 -17.76
C ALA A 180 -4.87 -12.71 -17.75
N THR A 181 -3.96 -12.19 -18.57
CA THR A 181 -3.77 -10.77 -18.82
C THR A 181 -3.60 -10.48 -20.31
N LEU A 182 -4.31 -9.46 -20.80
CA LEU A 182 -4.29 -9.03 -22.21
C LEU A 182 -3.01 -8.25 -22.53
N SER A 183 -2.35 -8.58 -23.63
CA SER A 183 -1.22 -7.80 -24.13
C SER A 183 -1.65 -6.40 -24.59
N PRO A 184 -0.77 -5.39 -24.51
CA PRO A 184 -1.08 -4.03 -24.95
C PRO A 184 -1.53 -3.93 -26.42
N ASP A 185 -0.99 -4.75 -27.33
CA ASP A 185 -1.44 -4.81 -28.73
C ASP A 185 -2.85 -5.45 -28.90
N GLY A 186 -3.38 -6.09 -27.87
CA GLY A 186 -4.67 -6.79 -27.87
C GLY A 186 -4.68 -8.10 -28.66
N ARG A 187 -3.51 -8.64 -29.02
CA ARG A 187 -3.36 -9.82 -29.90
C ARG A 187 -2.93 -11.08 -29.16
N ARG A 188 -2.64 -10.99 -27.86
CA ARG A 188 -2.16 -12.12 -27.05
C ARG A 188 -2.72 -12.09 -25.64
N LEU A 189 -2.81 -13.27 -25.04
CA LEU A 189 -3.03 -13.43 -23.61
C LEU A 189 -1.81 -14.12 -23.01
N ALA A 190 -1.33 -13.62 -21.88
CA ALA A 190 -0.49 -14.39 -20.98
C ALA A 190 -1.38 -14.91 -19.86
N TYR A 191 -1.32 -16.19 -19.52
CA TYR A 191 -2.09 -16.72 -18.41
C TYR A 191 -1.29 -17.67 -17.54
N PHE A 192 -1.61 -17.63 -16.27
CA PHE A 192 -1.25 -18.63 -15.29
C PHE A 192 -2.37 -19.66 -15.20
N TYR A 193 -2.03 -20.95 -15.13
CA TYR A 193 -2.98 -22.02 -14.84
C TYR A 193 -2.46 -22.93 -13.73
N LYS A 194 -3.35 -23.26 -12.80
CA LYS A 194 -3.14 -24.28 -11.77
C LYS A 194 -4.33 -25.23 -11.79
N ASP A 195 -4.03 -26.50 -12.04
CA ASP A 195 -4.99 -27.58 -11.90
C ASP A 195 -5.37 -27.78 -10.42
N ASP A 196 -6.65 -28.00 -10.15
CA ASP A 196 -7.15 -28.25 -8.79
C ASP A 196 -6.97 -29.73 -8.37
N ALA A 197 -6.65 -30.63 -9.30
CA ALA A 197 -6.36 -32.04 -8.99
C ALA A 197 -5.05 -32.21 -8.17
N PRO A 198 -5.03 -33.07 -7.13
CA PRO A 198 -3.81 -33.41 -6.41
C PRO A 198 -2.74 -33.97 -7.37
N GLY A 199 -1.56 -33.35 -7.41
CA GLY A 199 -0.48 -33.76 -8.31
C GLY A 199 -0.63 -33.30 -9.77
N GLY A 200 -1.57 -32.39 -10.06
CA GLY A 200 -1.74 -31.77 -11.39
C GLY A 200 -0.51 -30.98 -11.87
N PRO A 201 -0.42 -30.68 -13.18
CA PRO A 201 0.78 -30.10 -13.79
C PRO A 201 1.19 -28.77 -13.17
N GLU A 202 2.51 -28.53 -13.21
CA GLU A 202 3.19 -27.42 -12.56
C GLU A 202 2.62 -26.05 -12.92
N ARG A 203 2.63 -25.16 -11.92
CA ARG A 203 2.27 -23.75 -11.98
C ARG A 203 3.01 -23.02 -13.12
N GLY A 204 2.39 -22.96 -14.30
CA GLY A 204 3.00 -22.43 -15.51
C GLY A 204 2.36 -21.14 -16.00
N ILE A 205 3.19 -20.27 -16.59
CA ILE A 205 2.83 -19.11 -17.39
C ILE A 205 2.89 -19.51 -18.85
N TYR A 206 1.77 -19.34 -19.53
CA TYR A 206 1.60 -19.61 -20.95
C TYR A 206 1.28 -18.33 -21.71
N VAL A 207 1.64 -18.29 -22.99
CA VAL A 207 1.20 -17.24 -23.92
C VAL A 207 0.47 -17.87 -25.09
N VAL A 208 -0.68 -17.28 -25.44
CA VAL A 208 -1.51 -17.66 -26.59
C VAL A 208 -1.73 -16.46 -27.51
N ASP A 209 -1.89 -16.75 -28.78
CA ASP A 209 -2.39 -15.78 -29.76
C ASP A 209 -3.90 -15.63 -29.55
N LEU A 210 -4.41 -14.41 -29.62
CA LEU A 210 -5.81 -14.06 -29.39
C LEU A 210 -6.42 -13.51 -30.67
N GLU A 211 -7.41 -14.21 -31.20
CA GLU A 211 -8.14 -13.80 -32.38
C GLU A 211 -9.26 -12.81 -32.03
N PRO A 212 -9.68 -11.93 -32.98
CA PRO A 212 -10.73 -10.93 -32.74
C PRO A 212 -12.10 -11.51 -32.37
N ASP A 213 -12.34 -12.79 -32.66
CA ASP A 213 -13.55 -13.54 -32.32
C ASP A 213 -13.47 -14.22 -30.93
N GLY A 214 -12.40 -13.97 -30.18
CA GLY A 214 -12.18 -14.48 -28.82
C GLY A 214 -11.52 -15.85 -28.76
N ARG A 215 -11.26 -16.52 -29.88
CA ARG A 215 -10.57 -17.81 -29.86
C ARG A 215 -9.08 -17.62 -29.63
N THR A 216 -8.48 -18.52 -28.87
CA THR A 216 -7.03 -18.51 -28.64
C THR A 216 -6.33 -19.58 -29.48
N ALA A 217 -5.12 -19.34 -29.97
CA ALA A 217 -4.32 -20.33 -30.69
C ALA A 217 -2.86 -20.34 -30.23
N ASN A 218 -2.10 -21.33 -30.71
CA ASN A 218 -0.65 -21.41 -30.55
C ASN A 218 -0.17 -21.27 -29.09
N THR A 219 -0.70 -22.10 -28.20
CA THR A 219 -0.29 -22.09 -26.79
C THR A 219 1.18 -22.44 -26.62
N ARG A 220 1.91 -21.56 -25.93
CA ARG A 220 3.34 -21.69 -25.65
C ARG A 220 3.57 -21.63 -24.15
N TYR A 221 4.28 -22.60 -23.59
CA TYR A 221 4.79 -22.50 -22.22
C TYR A 221 5.98 -21.52 -22.21
N ILE A 222 5.97 -20.55 -21.30
CA ILE A 222 7.04 -19.56 -21.18
C ILE A 222 7.88 -19.82 -19.93
N SER A 223 7.23 -19.99 -18.78
CA SER A 223 7.92 -20.00 -17.49
C SER A 223 7.08 -20.68 -16.43
N ASP A 224 7.71 -21.18 -15.38
CA ASP A 224 7.04 -21.42 -14.11
C ASP A 224 6.77 -20.07 -13.42
N GLY A 225 5.67 -19.94 -12.68
CA GLY A 225 5.39 -18.68 -11.98
C GLY A 225 3.94 -18.25 -12.01
N CYS A 226 3.73 -16.98 -11.67
CA CYS A 226 2.45 -16.28 -11.66
C CYS A 226 2.67 -14.77 -11.87
N PHE A 227 1.57 -14.00 -11.89
CA PHE A 227 1.51 -12.55 -12.04
C PHE A 227 2.34 -11.99 -13.20
N VAL A 228 1.66 -11.69 -14.31
CA VAL A 228 2.29 -11.15 -15.51
C VAL A 228 2.00 -9.67 -15.66
N SER A 229 3.03 -8.89 -15.98
CA SER A 229 2.92 -7.48 -16.38
C SER A 229 3.63 -7.26 -17.71
N TRP A 230 2.84 -7.00 -18.76
CA TRP A 230 3.35 -6.82 -20.11
C TRP A 230 4.17 -5.54 -20.26
N ARG A 231 5.25 -5.64 -21.06
CA ARG A 231 5.89 -4.47 -21.67
C ARG A 231 4.99 -3.85 -22.73
N ALA A 232 5.15 -2.56 -22.97
CA ALA A 232 4.37 -1.79 -23.92
C ALA A 232 4.45 -2.35 -25.35
N ASP A 233 5.58 -2.96 -25.72
CA ASP A 233 5.83 -3.57 -27.04
C ASP A 233 5.13 -4.91 -27.27
N SER A 234 4.50 -5.50 -26.23
CA SER A 234 3.86 -6.82 -26.27
C SER A 234 4.78 -7.98 -26.64
N GLN A 235 6.11 -7.82 -26.53
CA GLN A 235 7.10 -8.88 -26.82
C GLN A 235 7.76 -9.45 -25.57
N ALA A 236 7.61 -8.81 -24.42
CA ALA A 236 8.14 -9.29 -23.16
C ALA A 236 7.27 -8.85 -21.97
N PHE A 237 7.53 -9.41 -20.80
CA PHE A 237 6.77 -9.16 -19.59
C PHE A 237 7.59 -9.46 -18.33
N LEU A 238 7.21 -8.83 -17.21
CA LEU A 238 7.65 -9.23 -15.88
C LEU A 238 6.79 -10.38 -15.38
N ALA A 239 7.42 -11.34 -14.70
CA ALA A 239 6.76 -12.48 -14.07
C ALA A 239 7.35 -12.80 -12.71
N SER A 240 6.50 -13.20 -11.76
CA SER A 240 6.92 -13.79 -10.48
C SER A 240 7.15 -15.28 -10.65
N ARG A 241 8.40 -15.69 -10.81
CA ARG A 241 8.80 -17.10 -10.99
C ARG A 241 9.01 -17.80 -9.66
N PHE A 242 8.66 -19.08 -9.57
CA PHE A 242 8.82 -19.85 -8.33
C PHE A 242 10.28 -20.27 -8.14
N LEU A 243 10.72 -20.35 -6.89
CA LEU A 243 12.07 -20.82 -6.54
C LEU A 243 12.15 -22.36 -6.40
N THR A 244 11.18 -23.10 -6.95
CA THR A 244 10.90 -24.53 -6.70
C THR A 244 12.09 -25.48 -6.95
N PHE A 245 13.12 -25.07 -7.68
CA PHE A 245 14.31 -25.89 -7.91
C PHE A 245 15.40 -25.81 -6.80
N ARG A 246 15.20 -25.06 -5.71
CA ARG A 246 16.21 -24.90 -4.62
C ARG A 246 15.74 -25.23 -3.20
N GLY A 247 14.61 -25.92 -3.03
CA GLY A 247 14.18 -26.44 -1.72
C GLY A 247 13.73 -25.40 -0.70
N GLY A 248 13.43 -24.17 -1.12
CA GLY A 248 12.86 -23.10 -0.28
C GLY A 248 11.61 -22.48 -0.89
N PRO A 249 10.64 -22.02 -0.07
CA PRO A 249 9.48 -21.27 -0.56
C PRO A 249 9.92 -19.89 -1.06
N GLY A 250 9.29 -19.41 -2.13
CA GLY A 250 9.50 -18.03 -2.57
C GLY A 250 9.28 -17.77 -4.05
N THR A 251 9.30 -16.49 -4.40
CA THR A 251 9.20 -16.02 -5.79
C THR A 251 10.19 -14.90 -6.09
N GLU A 252 10.65 -14.84 -7.33
CA GLU A 252 11.54 -13.79 -7.83
C GLU A 252 10.95 -13.17 -9.08
N ILE A 253 11.18 -11.88 -9.27
CA ILE A 253 10.77 -11.19 -10.50
C ILE A 253 11.79 -11.48 -11.60
N TRP A 254 11.28 -11.90 -12.75
CA TRP A 254 12.05 -12.10 -13.97
C TRP A 254 11.47 -11.29 -15.11
N LEU A 255 12.35 -10.80 -15.98
CA LEU A 255 12.01 -10.42 -17.33
C LEU A 255 11.95 -11.68 -18.19
N CYS A 256 10.79 -11.94 -18.79
CA CYS A 256 10.55 -13.01 -19.73
C CYS A 256 10.20 -12.41 -21.09
N ASP A 257 10.58 -13.10 -22.16
CA ASP A 257 10.01 -12.87 -23.48
C ASP A 257 9.19 -14.09 -23.93
N LEU A 258 8.76 -14.07 -25.19
CA LEU A 258 7.89 -15.09 -25.75
C LEU A 258 8.56 -16.45 -25.99
N GLN A 259 9.86 -16.58 -25.73
CA GLN A 259 10.58 -17.85 -25.80
C GLN A 259 11.01 -18.35 -24.42
N GLY A 260 10.91 -17.53 -23.36
CA GLY A 260 11.22 -17.96 -22.00
C GLY A 260 11.77 -16.86 -21.09
N PRO A 261 12.23 -17.24 -19.90
CA PRO A 261 12.86 -16.33 -18.95
C PRO A 261 14.20 -15.83 -19.49
N ARG A 262 14.47 -14.53 -19.41
CA ARG A 262 15.70 -13.89 -19.93
C ARG A 262 16.60 -13.36 -18.84
N GLU A 263 16.02 -12.68 -17.86
CA GLU A 263 16.80 -12.10 -16.78
C GLU A 263 16.08 -12.18 -15.43
N LYS A 264 16.79 -12.62 -14.39
CA LYS A 264 16.36 -12.50 -13.00
C LYS A 264 16.64 -11.08 -12.49
N LEU A 265 15.61 -10.38 -12.03
CA LEU A 265 15.70 -8.97 -11.65
C LEU A 265 15.81 -8.75 -10.13
N THR A 266 15.21 -9.58 -9.30
CA THR A 266 15.29 -9.52 -7.83
C THR A 266 16.22 -10.60 -7.28
N ARG A 267 16.68 -10.43 -6.03
CA ARG A 267 17.42 -11.44 -5.24
C ARG A 267 17.05 -11.26 -3.76
N ASN A 268 17.09 -12.33 -2.97
CA ASN A 268 17.17 -12.32 -1.50
C ASN A 268 15.94 -11.79 -0.73
N LEU A 269 14.78 -11.68 -1.36
CA LEU A 269 13.51 -11.47 -0.66
C LEU A 269 12.66 -12.72 -0.88
N ASP A 270 12.12 -13.30 0.18
CA ASP A 270 11.41 -14.59 0.11
C ASP A 270 10.27 -14.52 -0.91
N TRP A 271 9.45 -13.47 -0.89
CA TRP A 271 8.34 -13.31 -1.85
C TRP A 271 8.41 -11.99 -2.61
N ASN A 272 8.32 -12.04 -3.95
CA ASN A 272 8.31 -10.88 -4.82
C ASN A 272 7.19 -10.99 -5.86
N TYR A 273 6.24 -10.07 -5.80
CA TYR A 273 4.99 -10.15 -6.55
C TYR A 273 4.62 -8.90 -7.32
N GLN A 274 3.84 -9.12 -8.38
CA GLN A 274 3.07 -8.09 -9.09
C GLN A 274 3.93 -6.91 -9.55
N ALA A 275 5.10 -7.23 -10.11
CA ALA A 275 6.00 -6.21 -10.61
C ALA A 275 5.41 -5.49 -11.83
N VAL A 276 5.66 -4.19 -11.93
CA VAL A 276 5.25 -3.33 -13.05
C VAL A 276 6.42 -2.49 -13.53
N PHE A 277 6.45 -2.19 -14.82
CA PHE A 277 7.41 -1.25 -15.40
C PHE A 277 7.03 0.19 -15.04
N SER A 278 8.04 1.05 -14.95
CA SER A 278 7.84 2.48 -15.13
C SER A 278 7.44 2.79 -16.58
N PRO A 279 6.83 3.95 -16.85
CA PRO A 279 6.40 4.34 -18.20
C PRO A 279 7.52 4.39 -19.25
N ASP A 280 8.73 4.72 -18.83
CA ASP A 280 9.93 4.75 -19.68
C ASP A 280 10.63 3.38 -19.79
N GLU A 281 10.07 2.37 -19.13
CA GLU A 281 10.60 1.00 -19.00
C GLU A 281 12.06 0.94 -18.50
N GLN A 282 12.54 1.96 -17.79
CA GLN A 282 13.88 1.96 -17.18
C GLN A 282 13.87 1.49 -15.72
N TRP A 283 12.71 1.53 -15.08
CA TRP A 283 12.50 1.13 -13.69
C TRP A 283 11.41 0.09 -13.58
N MET A 284 11.33 -0.51 -12.39
CA MET A 284 10.20 -1.33 -11.98
C MET A 284 9.80 -1.04 -10.54
N ALA A 285 8.52 -1.24 -10.24
CA ALA A 285 7.99 -1.31 -8.88
C ALA A 285 7.43 -2.72 -8.63
N TRP A 286 7.50 -3.24 -7.40
CA TRP A 286 6.91 -4.53 -7.03
C TRP A 286 6.58 -4.58 -5.54
N ALA A 287 5.75 -5.53 -5.14
CA ALA A 287 5.49 -5.84 -3.75
C ALA A 287 6.45 -6.94 -3.28
N ALA A 288 7.10 -6.75 -2.14
CA ALA A 288 8.05 -7.73 -1.61
C ALA A 288 7.85 -8.01 -0.12
N SER A 289 8.03 -9.26 0.28
CA SER A 289 7.98 -9.69 1.68
C SER A 289 9.29 -10.37 2.10
N PRO A 290 9.85 -10.01 3.26
CA PRO A 290 10.97 -10.73 3.87
C PRO A 290 10.50 -11.93 4.72
N LEU A 291 9.19 -12.26 4.72
CA LEU A 291 8.66 -13.35 5.53
C LEU A 291 8.75 -14.69 4.79
N TYR A 292 9.17 -15.73 5.50
CA TYR A 292 9.23 -17.08 4.95
C TYR A 292 7.85 -17.62 4.51
N SER A 293 6.79 -17.29 5.26
CA SER A 293 5.42 -17.72 4.99
C SER A 293 4.70 -16.84 3.97
N HIS A 294 4.08 -17.46 2.97
CA HIS A 294 3.22 -16.77 2.01
C HIS A 294 1.86 -16.40 2.61
N ASP A 295 1.59 -15.11 2.76
CA ASP A 295 0.24 -14.60 3.06
C ASP A 295 0.02 -13.20 2.46
N MET A 296 -0.66 -13.13 1.32
CA MET A 296 -0.97 -11.86 0.63
C MET A 296 -2.05 -11.02 1.35
N GLY A 297 -2.78 -11.63 2.29
CA GLY A 297 -3.89 -10.99 3.00
C GLY A 297 -3.46 -10.33 4.31
N THR A 298 -2.57 -10.98 5.07
CA THR A 298 -2.11 -10.46 6.38
C THR A 298 -0.58 -10.44 6.54
N GLY A 299 0.15 -10.97 5.57
CA GLY A 299 1.61 -10.93 5.57
C GLY A 299 2.16 -9.52 5.31
N LYS A 300 3.42 -9.32 5.64
CA LYS A 300 4.11 -8.03 5.49
C LYS A 300 4.69 -7.92 4.09
N TYR A 301 4.03 -7.16 3.22
CA TYR A 301 4.55 -6.77 1.91
C TYR A 301 4.71 -5.26 1.86
N ASP A 302 5.81 -4.81 1.29
CA ASP A 302 6.08 -3.39 1.09
C ASP A 302 6.38 -3.13 -0.40
N ILE A 303 6.07 -1.93 -0.88
CA ILE A 303 6.38 -1.52 -2.25
C ILE A 303 7.84 -1.18 -2.34
N HIS A 304 8.51 -1.73 -3.35
CA HIS A 304 9.91 -1.46 -3.68
C HIS A 304 10.01 -0.94 -5.10
N VAL A 305 11.06 -0.16 -5.36
CA VAL A 305 11.45 0.30 -6.69
C VAL A 305 12.91 0.01 -6.96
N LYS A 306 13.26 -0.17 -8.23
CA LYS A 306 14.65 -0.20 -8.68
C LYS A 306 14.75 0.15 -10.15
N ARG A 307 15.92 0.64 -10.57
CA ARG A 307 16.28 0.70 -11.98
C ARG A 307 16.53 -0.72 -12.50
N LEU A 308 16.11 -1.02 -13.73
CA LEU A 308 16.29 -2.34 -14.32
C LEU A 308 17.78 -2.71 -14.48
N SER A 309 18.63 -1.73 -14.81
CA SER A 309 20.08 -1.91 -14.93
C SER A 309 20.76 -2.25 -13.61
N ASP A 310 20.18 -1.84 -12.49
CA ASP A 310 20.82 -1.87 -11.18
C ASP A 310 20.29 -3.05 -10.35
N ARG A 311 21.10 -3.51 -9.41
CA ARG A 311 20.76 -4.66 -8.56
C ARG A 311 20.21 -4.27 -7.19
N SER A 312 20.24 -2.99 -6.83
CA SER A 312 19.88 -2.50 -5.49
C SER A 312 18.42 -2.01 -5.46
N PRO A 313 17.52 -2.71 -4.74
CA PRO A 313 16.16 -2.25 -4.52
C PRO A 313 16.10 -1.13 -3.47
N VAL A 314 15.16 -0.20 -3.62
CA VAL A 314 14.80 0.79 -2.59
C VAL A 314 13.36 0.53 -2.15
N ARG A 315 13.16 0.39 -0.85
CA ARG A 315 11.84 0.23 -0.24
C ARG A 315 11.15 1.60 -0.12
N LEU A 316 9.89 1.69 -0.56
CA LEU A 316 9.11 2.93 -0.55
C LEU A 316 8.09 3.01 0.58
N THR A 317 7.58 1.89 1.08
CA THR A 317 6.52 1.89 2.10
C THR A 317 6.96 1.18 3.38
N PHE A 318 6.48 1.69 4.52
CA PHE A 318 6.99 1.29 5.83
C PHE A 318 5.89 1.20 6.89
N HIS A 319 5.27 0.03 6.98
CA HIS A 319 4.32 -0.31 8.05
C HIS A 319 4.21 -1.82 8.22
N THR A 320 3.26 -2.28 9.05
CA THR A 320 3.06 -3.70 9.37
C THR A 320 1.96 -4.38 8.55
N ALA A 321 1.09 -3.63 7.87
CA ALA A 321 0.13 -4.17 6.91
C ALA A 321 0.78 -4.49 5.54
N PRO A 322 0.12 -5.27 4.68
CA PRO A 322 0.55 -5.46 3.29
C PRO A 322 0.25 -4.25 2.39
N ASP A 323 1.22 -3.90 1.56
CA ASP A 323 1.09 -3.09 0.35
C ASP A 323 1.38 -3.95 -0.89
N MET A 324 0.45 -3.94 -1.83
CA MET A 324 0.39 -4.87 -2.96
C MET A 324 -0.01 -4.15 -4.24
N GLU A 325 0.10 -4.86 -5.38
CA GLU A 325 -0.49 -4.44 -6.65
C GLU A 325 -0.08 -3.03 -7.11
N PRO A 326 1.23 -2.69 -7.13
CA PRO A 326 1.65 -1.39 -7.61
C PRO A 326 1.35 -1.22 -9.11
N THR A 327 0.99 -0.02 -9.51
CA THR A 327 0.92 0.44 -10.90
C THR A 327 1.62 1.80 -11.01
N TRP A 328 2.31 2.07 -12.12
CA TRP A 328 3.16 3.25 -12.26
C TRP A 328 2.77 4.06 -13.50
N ARG A 329 2.60 5.38 -13.36
CA ARG A 329 2.53 6.31 -14.48
C ARG A 329 3.53 7.47 -14.39
N ALA A 330 3.72 8.17 -15.51
CA ALA A 330 4.57 9.35 -15.55
C ALA A 330 3.88 10.47 -14.76
N GLN A 331 4.67 11.21 -14.00
CA GLN A 331 4.15 12.33 -13.23
C GLN A 331 3.76 13.43 -14.21
N ARG A 332 2.47 13.74 -14.32
CA ARG A 332 2.04 14.95 -15.03
C ARG A 332 2.47 16.12 -14.17
N SER A 333 3.47 16.87 -14.62
CA SER A 333 4.05 18.02 -13.92
C SER A 333 2.94 18.88 -13.29
N ARG A 334 2.74 18.72 -11.98
CA ARG A 334 1.74 19.42 -11.16
C ARG A 334 0.28 19.14 -11.58
N LEU A 335 -0.30 18.06 -11.04
CA LEU A 335 -1.74 18.09 -10.73
C LEU A 335 -2.01 19.42 -9.99
N PRO A 336 -3.04 20.20 -10.40
CA PRO A 336 -3.21 21.58 -9.94
C PRO A 336 -3.08 21.65 -8.42
N ALA A 337 -2.20 22.53 -7.96
CA ALA A 337 -2.02 22.88 -6.56
C ALA A 337 -3.23 23.67 -6.06
N ALA A 338 -4.43 23.09 -6.08
CA ALA A 338 -5.30 23.33 -4.96
C ALA A 338 -4.58 22.63 -3.81
N ARG A 339 -3.90 23.37 -2.92
CA ARG A 339 -3.42 22.78 -1.67
C ARG A 339 -4.70 22.37 -0.95
N PRO A 340 -5.11 21.09 -0.99
CA PRO A 340 -6.34 20.72 -0.34
C PRO A 340 -6.07 20.95 1.15
N ASP A 341 -7.05 21.49 1.85
CA ASP A 341 -7.10 21.21 3.28
C ASP A 341 -7.06 19.69 3.39
N PHE A 342 -6.05 19.17 4.08
CA PHE A 342 -6.00 17.76 4.31
C PHE A 342 -7.05 17.48 5.38
N VAL A 343 -8.06 16.68 5.06
CA VAL A 343 -9.17 16.35 5.98
C VAL A 343 -9.17 14.84 6.17
N TYR A 344 -9.05 14.40 7.42
CA TYR A 344 -8.93 13.01 7.80
C TYR A 344 -10.08 12.67 8.74
N GLU A 345 -11.03 11.87 8.28
CA GLU A 345 -12.04 11.31 9.17
C GLU A 345 -11.35 10.26 10.07
N ALA A 346 -11.44 10.41 11.37
CA ALA A 346 -10.67 9.64 12.33
C ALA A 346 -11.08 8.15 12.33
N GLU A 347 -12.31 7.84 11.92
CA GLU A 347 -12.74 6.46 11.73
C GLU A 347 -11.98 5.72 10.63
N ASP A 348 -11.38 6.43 9.66
CA ASP A 348 -10.53 5.83 8.62
C ASP A 348 -9.15 5.41 9.14
N PHE A 349 -8.79 5.84 10.36
CA PHE A 349 -7.49 5.63 11.00
C PHE A 349 -7.64 5.14 12.44
N THR A 350 -8.74 4.44 12.74
CA THR A 350 -9.03 3.92 14.08
C THR A 350 -8.27 2.63 14.38
N HIS A 351 -7.71 2.56 15.58
CA HIS A 351 -6.94 1.43 16.07
C HIS A 351 -7.36 1.05 17.49
N GLU A 352 -7.18 -0.22 17.84
CA GLU A 352 -7.47 -0.71 19.19
C GLU A 352 -6.72 0.11 20.26
N PRO A 353 -7.35 0.40 21.41
CA PRO A 353 -8.63 -0.13 21.89
C PRO A 353 -9.88 0.61 21.38
N ALA A 354 -9.74 1.58 20.45
CA ALA A 354 -10.90 2.27 19.91
C ALA A 354 -11.63 1.44 18.84
N SER A 355 -12.90 1.78 18.65
CA SER A 355 -13.80 1.19 17.66
C SER A 355 -14.55 2.28 16.92
N VAL A 356 -14.98 2.01 15.70
CA VAL A 356 -15.79 2.98 14.95
C VAL A 356 -17.23 2.96 15.48
N SER A 357 -17.78 4.13 15.78
CA SER A 357 -19.16 4.32 16.25
C SER A 357 -19.85 5.41 15.44
N GLU A 358 -21.16 5.31 15.26
CA GLU A 358 -21.98 6.43 14.77
C GLU A 358 -22.11 7.52 15.84
N GLU A 359 -22.10 8.78 15.43
CA GLU A 359 -22.25 9.93 16.34
C GLU A 359 -22.92 11.10 15.62
N GLY A 360 -24.08 11.53 16.13
CA GLY A 360 -24.79 12.69 15.60
C GLY A 360 -23.98 13.98 15.77
N GLY A 361 -23.66 14.65 14.66
CA GLY A 361 -22.89 15.89 14.64
C GLY A 361 -21.39 15.73 14.34
N ALA A 362 -20.92 14.49 14.14
CA ALA A 362 -19.64 14.18 13.51
C ALA A 362 -19.62 14.62 12.03
N SER A 363 -18.45 14.97 11.50
CA SER A 363 -18.23 15.42 10.12
C SER A 363 -18.72 14.39 9.10
N GLY A 364 -18.36 13.12 9.30
CA GLY A 364 -18.80 11.97 8.50
C GLY A 364 -19.93 11.13 9.12
N GLY A 365 -20.55 11.59 10.22
CA GLY A 365 -21.56 10.84 10.98
C GLY A 365 -21.01 9.66 11.81
N ARG A 366 -19.69 9.45 11.81
CA ARG A 366 -19.00 8.42 12.58
C ARG A 366 -17.78 9.01 13.28
N VAL A 367 -17.26 8.29 14.27
CA VAL A 367 -16.11 8.67 15.07
C VAL A 367 -15.27 7.44 15.43
N SER A 368 -14.00 7.67 15.77
CA SER A 368 -13.20 6.75 16.56
C SER A 368 -13.58 6.87 18.04
N LEU A 369 -14.19 5.84 18.62
CA LEU A 369 -14.61 5.79 20.03
C LEU A 369 -13.65 4.93 20.85
N ALA A 370 -12.95 5.57 21.78
CA ALA A 370 -12.16 4.91 22.83
C ALA A 370 -12.94 4.99 24.16
N ARG A 371 -13.16 3.84 24.80
CA ARG A 371 -13.92 3.78 26.05
C ARG A 371 -13.03 3.92 27.27
N GLN A 372 -13.54 4.58 28.30
CA GLN A 372 -12.82 4.81 29.56
C GLN A 372 -12.42 3.52 30.29
N ASP A 373 -13.10 2.41 30.04
CA ASP A 373 -12.81 1.09 30.60
C ASP A 373 -11.81 0.28 29.75
N ALA A 374 -11.22 0.89 28.72
CA ALA A 374 -10.21 0.24 27.90
C ALA A 374 -9.03 -0.28 28.76
N PRO A 375 -8.51 -1.48 28.45
CA PRO A 375 -7.57 -2.19 29.33
C PRO A 375 -6.19 -1.53 29.43
N LYS A 376 -5.84 -0.64 28.48
CA LYS A 376 -4.56 0.07 28.44
C LYS A 376 -4.68 1.37 27.66
N ALA A 377 -3.79 2.32 27.96
CA ALA A 377 -3.57 3.50 27.12
C ALA A 377 -2.90 3.13 25.79
N GLY A 378 -3.11 3.95 24.76
CA GLY A 378 -2.51 3.73 23.45
C GLY A 378 -3.00 4.68 22.36
N ALA A 379 -2.28 4.70 21.24
CA ALA A 379 -2.68 5.41 20.04
C ALA A 379 -3.96 4.78 19.45
N VAL A 380 -5.07 5.51 19.57
CA VAL A 380 -6.39 5.09 19.06
C VAL A 380 -6.63 5.61 17.66
N VAL A 381 -5.92 6.66 17.27
CA VAL A 381 -5.86 7.17 15.90
C VAL A 381 -4.41 7.46 15.56
N TYR A 382 -3.92 6.97 14.42
CA TYR A 382 -2.63 7.36 13.86
C TYR A 382 -2.62 7.16 12.34
N GLY A 383 -1.97 8.08 11.63
CA GLY A 383 -2.03 8.18 10.17
C GLY A 383 -2.02 9.66 9.74
N GLN A 384 -1.98 10.01 8.46
CA GLN A 384 -2.18 9.15 7.29
C GLN A 384 -0.90 8.89 6.47
N TYR A 385 0.27 9.17 7.05
CA TYR A 385 1.59 9.01 6.43
C TYR A 385 1.80 9.95 5.25
N ASP A 386 1.29 11.18 5.35
CA ASP A 386 1.36 12.16 4.28
C ASP A 386 2.78 12.64 3.99
N VAL A 387 2.97 13.28 2.85
CA VAL A 387 4.17 14.06 2.61
C VAL A 387 3.80 15.50 2.31
N LEU A 388 4.34 16.41 3.11
CA LEU A 388 4.12 17.85 3.00
C LEU A 388 5.43 18.55 2.66
N PRO A 389 5.41 19.58 1.79
CA PRO A 389 6.59 20.42 1.57
C PRO A 389 7.04 21.08 2.88
N ALA A 390 8.31 21.50 2.92
CA ALA A 390 8.80 22.37 3.99
C ALA A 390 7.86 23.57 4.14
N GLY A 391 7.57 23.95 5.38
CA GLY A 391 6.62 25.01 5.69
C GLY A 391 6.07 24.96 7.10
N TYR A 392 5.12 25.87 7.34
CA TYR A 392 4.40 26.02 8.60
C TYR A 392 2.94 25.57 8.42
N TYR A 393 2.44 24.79 9.36
CA TYR A 393 1.15 24.11 9.27
C TYR A 393 0.42 24.13 10.62
N VAL A 394 -0.89 23.95 10.57
CA VAL A 394 -1.74 23.68 11.74
C VAL A 394 -2.48 22.38 11.51
N ALA A 395 -2.29 21.41 12.41
CA ALA A 395 -3.14 20.25 12.55
C ALA A 395 -4.26 20.55 13.55
N ARG A 396 -5.52 20.37 13.17
CA ARG A 396 -6.70 20.59 14.00
C ARG A 396 -7.39 19.26 14.25
N PHE A 397 -7.53 18.89 15.52
CA PHE A 397 -8.18 17.65 15.95
C PHE A 397 -9.55 17.98 16.53
N ARG A 398 -10.63 17.47 15.93
CA ARG A 398 -12.00 17.62 16.43
C ARG A 398 -12.36 16.43 17.32
N LEU A 399 -12.53 16.69 18.61
CA LEU A 399 -12.70 15.67 19.66
C LEU A 399 -13.96 15.93 20.48
N LYS A 400 -14.53 14.90 21.09
CA LYS A 400 -15.67 14.99 22.01
C LYS A 400 -15.50 14.03 23.18
N LEU A 401 -15.99 14.42 24.36
CA LEU A 401 -16.18 13.52 25.50
C LEU A 401 -17.68 13.24 25.71
N ALA A 402 -18.06 11.97 25.84
CA ALA A 402 -19.46 11.59 26.06
C ALA A 402 -19.96 12.01 27.45
N ARG A 403 -19.21 11.67 28.51
CA ARG A 403 -19.44 12.14 29.90
C ARG A 403 -18.19 11.90 30.77
N PRO A 404 -17.44 12.93 31.18
CA PRO A 404 -16.28 12.74 32.05
C PRO A 404 -16.69 12.38 33.48
N LEU A 405 -15.96 11.45 34.10
CA LEU A 405 -16.12 11.03 35.50
C LEU A 405 -15.45 12.00 36.49
N GLY A 406 -14.49 12.79 36.02
CA GLY A 406 -13.72 13.75 36.80
C GLY A 406 -12.72 14.52 35.93
N PRO A 407 -11.92 15.43 36.53
CA PRO A 407 -10.81 16.08 35.83
C PRO A 407 -9.68 15.07 35.55
N GLY A 408 -8.83 15.39 34.57
CA GLY A 408 -7.63 14.60 34.30
C GLY A 408 -7.35 14.37 32.83
N ARG A 409 -6.22 13.73 32.55
CA ARG A 409 -5.72 13.45 31.21
C ARG A 409 -6.62 12.46 30.48
N VAL A 410 -7.03 12.81 29.27
CA VAL A 410 -7.83 11.95 28.38
C VAL A 410 -7.08 11.59 27.11
N ALA A 411 -6.26 12.49 26.57
CA ALA A 411 -5.52 12.23 25.35
C ALA A 411 -4.16 12.94 25.28
N GLU A 412 -3.33 12.49 24.35
CA GLU A 412 -2.18 13.21 23.82
C GLU A 412 -2.31 13.28 22.30
N LEU A 413 -2.18 14.48 21.76
CA LEU A 413 -2.16 14.76 20.34
C LEU A 413 -0.72 15.00 19.93
N ASP A 414 -0.30 14.41 18.82
CA ASP A 414 0.99 14.76 18.26
C ASP A 414 1.01 14.69 16.73
N VAL A 415 1.90 15.50 16.16
CA VAL A 415 2.25 15.47 14.75
C VAL A 415 3.67 14.96 14.65
N SER A 416 3.86 13.81 14.00
CA SER A 416 5.15 13.19 13.81
C SER A 416 5.47 12.98 12.34
N VAL A 417 6.74 12.82 12.02
CA VAL A 417 7.24 12.33 10.73
C VAL A 417 8.17 11.16 10.96
N GLU A 418 8.65 10.56 9.87
CA GLU A 418 9.58 9.44 9.91
C GLU A 418 8.97 8.25 10.68
N ASN A 419 7.67 8.00 10.46
CA ASN A 419 6.89 6.93 11.09
C ASN A 419 6.93 7.00 12.63
N GLY A 420 6.64 8.19 13.16
CA GLY A 420 6.48 8.39 14.60
C GLY A 420 7.77 8.67 15.36
N GLN A 421 8.94 8.59 14.71
CA GLN A 421 10.23 8.77 15.37
C GLN A 421 10.55 10.22 15.68
N ARG A 422 10.13 11.14 14.80
CA ARG A 422 10.41 12.56 14.96
C ARG A 422 9.11 13.31 15.21
N ILE A 423 8.87 13.65 16.47
CA ILE A 423 7.71 14.44 16.88
C ILE A 423 7.99 15.91 16.56
N LEU A 424 7.16 16.51 15.72
CA LEU A 424 7.24 17.92 15.32
C LEU A 424 6.47 18.83 16.26
N ALA A 425 5.37 18.33 16.80
CA ALA A 425 4.56 19.03 17.78
C ALA A 425 3.78 17.99 18.61
N LYS A 426 3.53 18.31 19.87
CA LYS A 426 2.77 17.45 20.79
C LYS A 426 2.03 18.30 21.80
N ARG A 427 0.85 17.84 22.23
CA ARG A 427 -0.01 18.49 23.21
C ARG A 427 -0.79 17.47 24.03
N GLU A 428 -0.79 17.65 25.35
CA GLU A 428 -1.69 16.93 26.24
C GLU A 428 -3.09 17.55 26.21
N VAL A 429 -4.11 16.71 26.35
CA VAL A 429 -5.52 17.12 26.39
C VAL A 429 -6.18 16.61 27.66
N LEU A 430 -6.81 17.54 28.39
CA LEU A 430 -7.43 17.32 29.68
C LEU A 430 -8.96 17.34 29.58
N ALA A 431 -9.64 16.59 30.45
CA ALA A 431 -11.10 16.48 30.46
C ALA A 431 -11.81 17.82 30.72
N GLU A 432 -11.22 18.68 31.56
CA GLU A 432 -11.69 20.03 31.88
C GLU A 432 -11.65 21.00 30.69
N GLU A 433 -10.94 20.66 29.61
CA GLU A 433 -10.99 21.42 28.37
C GLU A 433 -12.27 21.12 27.57
N PHE A 434 -13.07 20.13 27.93
CA PHE A 434 -14.28 19.80 27.17
C PHE A 434 -15.54 20.38 27.79
N VAL A 435 -16.50 20.70 26.92
CA VAL A 435 -17.91 20.77 27.31
C VAL A 435 -18.51 19.40 27.01
N SER A 436 -18.93 18.69 28.06
CA SER A 436 -19.48 17.32 27.94
C SER A 436 -20.54 17.24 26.85
N GLY A 437 -20.45 16.22 26.01
CA GLY A 437 -21.40 15.98 24.92
C GLY A 437 -21.20 16.84 23.67
N LYS A 438 -20.23 17.77 23.64
CA LYS A 438 -19.97 18.64 22.48
C LYS A 438 -18.59 18.38 21.88
N PHE A 439 -18.51 18.54 20.56
CA PHE A 439 -17.23 18.58 19.85
C PHE A 439 -16.48 19.87 20.14
N ARG A 440 -15.15 19.75 20.24
CA ARG A 440 -14.20 20.84 20.41
C ARG A 440 -12.99 20.58 19.53
N ASP A 441 -12.48 21.65 18.93
CA ASP A 441 -11.28 21.62 18.10
C ASP A 441 -10.03 21.91 18.94
N PHE A 442 -8.96 21.17 18.66
CA PHE A 442 -7.65 21.31 19.27
C PHE A 442 -6.62 21.53 18.16
N ASP A 443 -6.09 22.76 18.09
CA ASP A 443 -5.05 23.11 17.13
C ASP A 443 -3.66 22.78 17.69
N LEU A 444 -2.82 22.25 16.81
CA LEU A 444 -1.43 21.90 17.05
C LEU A 444 -0.61 22.40 15.85
N ALA A 445 0.08 23.52 16.04
CA ALA A 445 0.94 24.09 15.02
C ALA A 445 2.29 23.36 14.98
N PHE A 446 2.82 23.18 13.77
CA PHE A 446 4.11 22.56 13.54
C PHE A 446 4.78 23.14 12.30
N SER A 447 6.09 22.93 12.19
CA SER A 447 6.84 23.39 11.04
C SER A 447 8.00 22.47 10.73
N SER A 448 8.45 22.48 9.48
CA SER A 448 9.73 21.90 9.13
C SER A 448 10.38 22.66 7.98
N GLU A 449 11.69 22.77 8.06
CA GLU A 449 12.55 23.31 7.01
C GLU A 449 12.83 22.26 5.92
N GLN A 450 12.46 21.01 6.15
CA GLN A 450 12.64 19.89 5.24
C GLN A 450 11.29 19.40 4.72
N LEU A 451 11.32 18.71 3.59
CA LEU A 451 10.18 17.91 3.13
C LEU A 451 9.79 16.93 4.25
N LEU A 452 8.55 17.01 4.69
CA LEU A 452 7.97 16.14 5.70
C LEU A 452 7.58 14.84 5.01
N THR A 453 8.16 13.71 5.38
CA THR A 453 7.78 12.40 4.84
C THR A 453 7.16 11.51 5.92
N ALA A 454 6.13 10.75 5.54
CA ALA A 454 5.36 9.93 6.47
C ALA A 454 4.82 10.73 7.68
N LEU A 455 4.20 11.87 7.41
CA LEU A 455 3.50 12.70 8.38
C LEU A 455 2.33 11.95 8.99
N GLU A 456 2.28 11.92 10.31
CA GLU A 456 1.23 11.32 11.10
C GLU A 456 0.66 12.36 12.04
N CYS A 457 -0.66 12.40 12.14
CA CYS A 457 -1.39 13.04 13.22
C CYS A 457 -1.95 11.93 14.10
N ARG A 458 -1.52 11.87 15.37
CA ARG A 458 -1.91 10.79 16.27
C ARG A 458 -2.73 11.31 17.44
N VAL A 459 -3.65 10.47 17.90
CA VAL A 459 -4.41 10.65 19.13
C VAL A 459 -4.15 9.44 20.01
N SER A 460 -3.43 9.65 21.11
CA SER A 460 -3.17 8.63 22.13
C SER A 460 -4.13 8.80 23.29
N PHE A 461 -4.96 7.79 23.55
CA PHE A 461 -5.99 7.80 24.58
C PHE A 461 -5.47 7.27 25.92
N PHE A 462 -5.95 7.89 27.01
CA PHE A 462 -5.69 7.51 28.39
C PHE A 462 -6.99 7.08 29.09
N PRO A 463 -7.17 5.78 29.40
CA PRO A 463 -8.37 5.27 30.05
C PRO A 463 -8.59 5.82 31.47
N GLY A 464 -9.83 5.69 31.96
CA GLY A 464 -10.22 5.96 33.34
C GLY A 464 -11.03 7.23 33.58
N VAL A 465 -10.90 8.24 32.71
CA VAL A 465 -11.55 9.55 32.93
C VAL A 465 -12.86 9.70 32.17
N ALA A 466 -12.87 9.36 30.88
CA ALA A 466 -14.02 9.58 30.00
C ALA A 466 -13.91 8.75 28.73
N ASP A 467 -15.05 8.46 28.10
CA ASP A 467 -15.07 7.98 26.71
C ASP A 467 -14.65 9.13 25.78
N LEU A 468 -13.66 8.88 24.92
CA LEU A 468 -13.12 9.82 23.94
C LEU A 468 -13.62 9.46 22.54
N LEU A 469 -14.19 10.45 21.86
CA LEU A 469 -14.59 10.39 20.47
C LEU A 469 -13.64 11.28 19.66
N VAL A 470 -12.99 10.72 18.65
CA VAL A 470 -12.21 11.46 17.64
C VAL A 470 -13.04 11.50 16.36
N ASP A 471 -13.31 12.69 15.84
CA ASP A 471 -14.15 12.88 14.65
C ASP A 471 -13.29 13.11 13.41
N VAL A 472 -12.69 14.29 13.28
CA VAL A 472 -11.93 14.66 12.09
C VAL A 472 -10.65 15.36 12.49
N ILE A 473 -9.58 15.11 11.75
CA ILE A 473 -8.30 15.81 11.87
C ILE A 473 -8.08 16.56 10.57
N THR A 474 -7.75 17.85 10.63
CA THR A 474 -7.46 18.63 9.42
C THR A 474 -6.06 19.24 9.48
N VAL A 475 -5.29 19.17 8.40
CA VAL A 475 -3.97 19.81 8.31
C VAL A 475 -3.99 20.86 7.22
N LYS A 476 -3.62 22.09 7.59
CA LYS A 476 -3.63 23.23 6.68
C LYS A 476 -2.30 23.97 6.70
N PRO A 477 -1.80 24.43 5.54
CA PRO A 477 -0.74 25.43 5.52
C PRO A 477 -1.21 26.68 6.28
N ALA A 478 -0.33 27.25 7.09
CA ALA A 478 -0.61 28.47 7.82
C ALA A 478 0.52 29.48 7.64
N ALA A 479 0.21 30.77 7.79
CA ALA A 479 1.24 31.79 7.86
C ALA A 479 2.03 31.59 9.16
N PRO A 480 3.37 31.55 9.10
CA PRO A 480 4.18 31.50 10.31
C PRO A 480 3.93 32.77 11.15
N PRO A 481 3.92 32.66 12.49
CA PRO A 481 3.77 33.82 13.36
C PRO A 481 4.96 34.78 13.22
N PRO A 482 4.82 36.07 13.57
CA PRO A 482 5.86 37.09 13.32
C PRO A 482 7.24 36.80 13.94
N TRP A 483 7.28 35.96 14.97
CA TRP A 483 8.50 35.54 15.67
C TRP A 483 9.15 34.29 15.07
N TYR A 484 8.48 33.60 14.14
CA TYR A 484 9.04 32.47 13.42
C TYR A 484 9.81 32.99 12.20
N GLN A 485 11.15 32.95 12.27
CA GLN A 485 12.00 33.26 11.14
C GLN A 485 12.39 31.95 10.43
N PRO A 486 11.89 31.67 9.22
CA PRO A 486 12.44 30.60 8.42
C PRO A 486 13.91 30.95 8.13
N PHE A 487 14.82 29.98 8.21
CA PHE A 487 16.18 30.18 7.71
C PHE A 487 16.10 30.54 6.22
N VAL A 488 16.43 31.79 5.90
CA VAL A 488 16.63 32.20 4.51
C VAL A 488 17.97 31.61 4.11
N ASP A 489 17.97 30.70 3.14
CA ASP A 489 19.19 30.19 2.54
C ASP A 489 19.95 31.38 1.92
N ILE A 490 21.02 31.81 2.58
CA ILE A 490 21.82 32.98 2.18
C ILE A 490 22.48 32.74 0.81
N PHE A 491 22.47 31.50 0.30
CA PHE A 491 23.01 31.14 -1.01
C PHE A 491 22.04 31.36 -2.18
N SER A 492 20.76 31.68 -1.96
CA SER A 492 19.83 31.98 -3.07
C SER A 492 19.99 33.38 -3.67
N PHE A 493 20.93 34.21 -3.17
CA PHE A 493 21.22 35.56 -3.69
C PHE A 493 22.52 35.67 -4.51
N LEU A 494 23.25 34.57 -4.74
CA LEU A 494 24.43 34.56 -5.61
C LEU A 494 24.14 33.80 -6.90
N GLY A 495 23.40 34.47 -7.79
CA GLY A 495 23.14 34.01 -9.16
C GLY A 495 22.87 35.19 -10.08
N ASN A 496 23.92 35.94 -10.40
CA ASN A 496 24.05 36.73 -11.63
C ASN A 496 25.17 36.11 -12.47
#